data_AF-A0A5M9K5T8-F1
#
_entry.id   AF-A0A5M9K5T8-F1
#
_cell.length_a   1.000
_cell.length_b   1.000
_cell.length_c   1.000
_cell.angle_alpha   90.00
_cell.angle_beta   90.00
_cell.angle_gamma   90.00
#
_symmetry.space_group_name_H-M   'P 1'
#
loop_
_entity.id
_entity.type
_entity.pdbx_description
1 polymer ?
#
loop_
_entity_poly.entity_id
_entity_poly.type
_entity_poly.pdbx_seq_one_letter_code
_entity_poly.pdbx_strand_id
1 'polypeptide(L)'
;MLSFFNLVPLVGVLASVPSAIAGFNAASQSNIAVYWGQNSYGQGTGAFEQQRLSYYCANAEIDIIPLAFLYSINKPVLDFANQGDICTAIAGSSLFYCSELEADITMCQETYGKTILLTIGGATYSEGGFTSDAAAITGANNVWSWFGPYDPDVARPFGTAVIDGFDMDFESGNSNMPAFANQLRSLMNANKSKTWILSAAPQCPYPDAADGPMLAGAVSFDVVWVQFYNNYCGVQSYVPGAYSQNSFNFETWDTWAKTVSLNPNVKIMLGIPANTGAGSGYTSATGLEGVIAYSKTFSSFGGVMMWDITQLYANPGYLDAIDKNLGDSPGTVPVTTSTVPITYTTTPTTTPTPTTTPTPTTTPTTTPTTPATTTPSSTLTTVTYINPITTTTPSSSLITVTTTSTTPSPSPSPPSGGGLVNPWNQCGGIGWNGGTICTGGTTCVLYSVWYSQCNPS
;
A
#
# COMPACT_ATOMS: atom_id res chain seq x y z
N MET A 1 -60.97 28.00 -33.45
CA MET A 1 -60.01 26.90 -33.67
C MET A 1 -58.68 27.33 -33.08
N LEU A 2 -58.40 26.97 -31.82
CA LEU A 2 -57.07 27.13 -31.23
C LEU A 2 -56.36 25.78 -31.34
N SER A 3 -55.26 25.77 -32.09
CA SER A 3 -54.43 24.59 -32.33
C SER A 3 -53.43 24.43 -31.18
N PHE A 4 -53.52 23.31 -30.46
CA PHE A 4 -52.55 22.91 -29.44
C PHE A 4 -51.37 22.20 -30.11
N PHE A 5 -50.18 22.81 -30.02
CA PHE A 5 -48.92 22.14 -30.32
C PHE A 5 -48.58 21.14 -29.21
N ASN A 6 -48.50 19.85 -29.57
CA ASN A 6 -47.96 18.81 -28.71
C ASN A 6 -46.43 18.89 -28.71
N LEU A 7 -45.85 19.34 -27.60
CA LEU A 7 -44.43 19.16 -27.29
C LEU A 7 -44.24 17.77 -26.67
N VAL A 8 -43.58 16.88 -27.41
CA VAL A 8 -43.09 15.60 -26.89
C VAL A 8 -41.78 15.87 -26.14
N PRO A 9 -41.64 15.51 -24.84
CA PRO A 9 -40.36 15.62 -24.17
C PRO A 9 -39.47 14.46 -24.62
N LEU A 10 -38.37 14.79 -25.29
CA LEU A 10 -37.29 13.86 -25.60
C LEU A 10 -36.59 13.52 -24.27
N VAL A 11 -36.94 12.39 -23.66
CA VAL A 11 -36.19 11.83 -22.53
C VAL A 11 -34.86 11.32 -23.09
N GLY A 12 -33.82 12.14 -22.96
CA GLY A 12 -32.45 11.71 -23.21
C GLY A 12 -32.05 10.67 -22.17
N VAL A 13 -31.88 9.42 -22.61
CA VAL A 13 -31.18 8.40 -21.83
C VAL A 13 -29.73 8.86 -21.75
N LEU A 14 -29.31 9.43 -20.62
CA LEU A 14 -27.89 9.53 -20.28
C LEU A 14 -27.39 8.08 -20.19
N ALA A 15 -26.66 7.64 -21.20
CA ALA A 15 -25.78 6.49 -21.05
C ALA A 15 -24.74 6.89 -20.00
N SER A 16 -24.96 6.47 -18.75
CA SER A 16 -23.93 6.45 -17.74
C SER A 16 -22.85 5.51 -18.25
N VAL A 17 -21.77 6.07 -18.80
CA VAL A 17 -20.50 5.35 -18.89
C VAL A 17 -20.27 4.78 -17.49
N PRO A 18 -20.07 3.46 -17.33
CA PRO A 18 -19.64 2.94 -16.06
C PRO A 18 -18.32 3.63 -15.76
N SER A 19 -18.33 4.66 -14.91
CA SER A 19 -17.12 5.10 -14.24
C SER A 19 -16.60 3.82 -13.60
N ALA A 20 -15.42 3.35 -14.03
CA ALA A 20 -14.72 2.30 -13.30
C ALA A 20 -14.83 2.67 -11.82
N ILE A 21 -15.45 1.80 -11.02
CA ILE A 21 -15.67 2.06 -9.61
C ILE A 21 -14.26 2.05 -9.01
N ALA A 22 -13.69 3.24 -8.85
CA ALA A 22 -12.40 3.39 -8.20
C ALA A 22 -12.58 2.97 -6.73
N GLY A 23 -11.72 2.07 -6.24
CA GLY A 23 -11.77 1.60 -4.86
C GLY A 23 -11.61 2.72 -3.85
N PHE A 24 -10.80 3.76 -4.17
CA PHE A 24 -10.69 4.92 -3.31
C PHE A 24 -11.98 5.75 -3.26
N ASN A 25 -12.54 5.87 -2.06
CA ASN A 25 -13.66 6.74 -1.74
C ASN A 25 -13.24 7.88 -0.82
N ALA A 26 -13.06 9.08 -1.38
CA ALA A 26 -12.71 10.28 -0.63
C ALA A 26 -13.78 10.75 0.37
N ALA A 27 -14.99 10.19 0.35
CA ALA A 27 -16.01 10.45 1.38
C ALA A 27 -15.96 9.43 2.52
N SER A 28 -15.23 8.33 2.37
CA SER A 28 -15.08 7.28 3.38
C SER A 28 -13.92 7.58 4.34
N GLN A 29 -14.03 7.05 5.55
CA GLN A 29 -12.97 6.99 6.55
C GLN A 29 -12.41 5.58 6.70
N SER A 30 -12.84 4.64 5.87
CA SER A 30 -12.54 3.21 6.00
C SER A 30 -11.79 2.66 4.81
N ASN A 31 -11.18 3.51 3.99
CA ASN A 31 -10.36 3.02 2.88
C ASN A 31 -9.18 2.21 3.45
N ILE A 32 -8.82 1.12 2.78
CA ILE A 32 -7.60 0.37 3.08
C ILE A 32 -6.69 0.38 1.84
N ALA A 33 -5.50 0.94 2.02
CA ALA A 33 -4.42 0.89 1.04
C ALA A 33 -3.33 -0.07 1.50
N VAL A 34 -2.81 -0.91 0.61
CA VAL A 34 -1.69 -1.82 0.94
C VAL A 34 -0.68 -1.81 -0.20
N TYR A 35 0.58 -1.48 0.11
CA TYR A 35 1.66 -1.54 -0.88
C TYR A 35 1.89 -2.97 -1.36
N TRP A 36 2.12 -3.13 -2.66
CA TRP A 36 2.47 -4.41 -3.30
C TRP A 36 3.68 -4.20 -4.22
N GLY A 37 4.55 -5.20 -4.30
CA GLY A 37 5.63 -5.24 -5.31
C GLY A 37 7.01 -5.49 -4.71
N GLN A 38 7.23 -5.24 -3.43
CA GLN A 38 8.57 -5.36 -2.83
C GLN A 38 8.83 -6.63 -2.04
N ASN A 39 7.85 -7.52 -1.94
CA ASN A 39 7.96 -8.77 -1.19
C ASN A 39 8.62 -8.57 0.19
N SER A 40 8.17 -7.58 0.99
CA SER A 40 8.85 -7.20 2.23
C SER A 40 8.97 -8.34 3.26
N TYR A 41 8.08 -9.33 3.25
CA TYR A 41 8.23 -10.53 4.07
C TYR A 41 9.46 -11.36 3.67
N GLY A 42 9.86 -11.29 2.39
CA GLY A 42 11.12 -11.80 1.88
C GLY A 42 11.15 -13.31 1.64
N GLN A 43 9.98 -13.97 1.66
CA GLN A 43 9.91 -15.38 1.33
C GLN A 43 10.05 -15.56 -0.19
N GLY A 44 11.05 -16.33 -0.64
CA GLY A 44 11.29 -16.59 -2.06
C GLY A 44 10.52 -17.77 -2.65
N THR A 45 9.90 -18.61 -1.81
CA THR A 45 9.01 -19.71 -2.23
C THR A 45 8.06 -20.08 -1.10
N GLY A 46 6.82 -20.47 -1.40
CA GLY A 46 5.87 -20.99 -0.42
C GLY A 46 4.69 -20.05 -0.15
N ALA A 47 4.02 -20.23 0.99
CA ALA A 47 2.72 -19.61 1.25
C ALA A 47 2.74 -18.07 1.38
N PHE A 48 3.89 -17.46 1.71
CA PHE A 48 4.04 -16.01 1.85
C PHE A 48 5.04 -15.42 0.85
N GLU A 49 5.41 -16.17 -0.19
CA GLU A 49 6.02 -15.54 -1.36
C GLU A 49 5.04 -14.52 -1.93
N GLN A 50 5.54 -13.36 -2.38
CA GLN A 50 4.72 -12.38 -3.08
C GLN A 50 4.02 -13.04 -4.27
N GLN A 51 2.69 -13.10 -4.19
CA GLN A 51 1.86 -13.61 -5.27
C GLN A 51 1.63 -12.51 -6.32
N ARG A 52 1.12 -12.92 -7.48
CA ARG A 52 0.67 -11.99 -8.52
C ARG A 52 -0.35 -10.99 -7.99
N LEU A 53 -0.40 -9.80 -8.58
CA LEU A 53 -1.25 -8.70 -8.12
C LEU A 53 -2.74 -9.10 -8.01
N SER A 54 -3.29 -9.84 -8.99
CA SER A 54 -4.72 -10.22 -8.98
C SER A 54 -5.12 -11.15 -7.83
N TYR A 55 -4.17 -11.93 -7.28
CA TYR A 55 -4.43 -12.76 -6.09
C TYR A 55 -4.88 -11.88 -4.91
N TYR A 56 -4.22 -10.74 -4.73
CA TYR A 56 -4.52 -9.82 -3.65
C TYR A 56 -5.73 -8.94 -3.93
N CYS A 57 -5.95 -8.56 -5.20
CA CYS A 57 -7.13 -7.81 -5.60
C CYS A 57 -8.45 -8.54 -5.34
N ALA A 58 -8.42 -9.87 -5.25
CA ALA A 58 -9.60 -10.65 -4.88
C ALA A 58 -10.07 -10.40 -3.44
N ASN A 59 -9.23 -9.85 -2.56
CA ASN A 59 -9.63 -9.49 -1.21
C ASN A 59 -10.51 -8.23 -1.22
N ALA A 60 -11.73 -8.34 -0.70
CA ALA A 60 -12.72 -7.27 -0.71
C ALA A 60 -12.39 -6.11 0.24
N GLU A 61 -11.59 -6.34 1.29
CA GLU A 61 -11.23 -5.35 2.30
C GLU A 61 -10.17 -4.37 1.82
N ILE A 62 -9.39 -4.72 0.78
CA ILE A 62 -8.34 -3.85 0.23
C ILE A 62 -8.94 -2.98 -0.89
N ASP A 63 -8.89 -1.67 -0.80
CA ASP A 63 -9.46 -0.77 -1.81
C ASP A 63 -8.42 -0.28 -2.82
N ILE A 64 -7.21 -0.02 -2.34
CA ILE A 64 -6.15 0.69 -3.07
C ILE A 64 -4.85 -0.12 -2.99
N ILE A 65 -4.19 -0.29 -4.12
CA ILE A 65 -2.89 -0.98 -4.19
C ILE A 65 -1.89 -0.09 -4.92
N PRO A 66 -1.02 0.62 -4.18
CA PRO A 66 0.16 1.27 -4.76
C PRO A 66 1.21 0.21 -5.15
N LEU A 67 1.64 0.25 -6.41
CA LEU A 67 2.64 -0.64 -7.00
C LEU A 67 4.04 -0.06 -6.75
N ALA A 68 4.80 -0.72 -5.88
CA ALA A 68 6.13 -0.34 -5.44
C ALA A 68 7.20 -1.17 -6.20
N PHE A 69 8.05 -0.60 -7.06
CA PHE A 69 8.27 0.83 -7.33
C PHE A 69 8.80 1.13 -8.75
N LEU A 70 8.67 2.40 -9.14
CA LEU A 70 9.59 3.10 -10.04
C LEU A 70 10.70 3.78 -9.22
N TYR A 71 11.87 3.13 -9.12
CA TYR A 71 13.01 3.57 -8.30
C TYR A 71 13.85 4.70 -8.90
N SER A 72 13.72 4.92 -10.19
CA SER A 72 14.46 5.94 -10.92
C SER A 72 13.62 6.40 -12.09
N ILE A 73 13.64 7.70 -12.37
CA ILE A 73 12.78 8.38 -13.34
C ILE A 73 13.56 8.73 -14.59
N ASN A 74 14.75 9.35 -14.47
CA ASN A 74 15.52 9.80 -15.63
C ASN A 74 16.10 8.62 -16.42
N LYS A 75 16.53 7.59 -15.68
CA LYS A 75 16.84 6.27 -16.22
C LYS A 75 15.83 5.30 -15.62
N PRO A 76 14.71 5.01 -16.30
CA PRO A 76 13.62 4.33 -15.64
C PRO A 76 14.04 2.94 -15.19
N VAL A 77 13.93 2.70 -13.89
CA VAL A 77 14.16 1.40 -13.24
C VAL A 77 12.90 1.07 -12.48
N LEU A 78 12.19 0.05 -12.96
CA LEU A 78 11.10 -0.56 -12.24
C LEU A 78 11.62 -1.79 -11.51
N ASP A 79 11.05 -2.06 -10.35
CA ASP A 79 11.32 -3.27 -9.59
C ASP A 79 10.04 -3.67 -8.85
N PHE A 80 9.58 -4.90 -9.11
CA PHE A 80 8.44 -5.51 -8.44
C PHE A 80 8.84 -6.87 -7.86
N ALA A 81 10.08 -6.97 -7.36
CA ALA A 81 10.69 -8.16 -6.80
C ALA A 81 10.53 -9.37 -7.75
N ASN A 82 10.09 -10.51 -7.22
CA ASN A 82 9.89 -11.75 -7.98
C ASN A 82 8.89 -11.59 -9.15
N GLN A 83 7.96 -10.63 -9.11
CA GLN A 83 7.06 -10.39 -10.24
C GLN A 83 7.82 -9.81 -11.44
N GLY A 84 8.92 -9.09 -11.21
CA GLY A 84 9.79 -8.58 -12.26
C GLY A 84 10.56 -9.68 -13.00
N ASP A 85 10.85 -10.81 -12.35
CA ASP A 85 11.70 -11.88 -12.90
C ASP A 85 11.12 -12.54 -14.15
N ILE A 86 9.79 -12.55 -14.28
CA ILE A 86 9.08 -13.13 -15.43
C ILE A 86 8.82 -12.13 -16.56
N CYS A 87 9.22 -10.87 -16.37
CA CYS A 87 9.00 -9.81 -17.35
C CYS A 87 10.09 -9.82 -18.42
N THR A 88 9.72 -9.37 -19.62
CA THR A 88 10.63 -9.36 -20.78
C THR A 88 11.11 -7.95 -21.06
N ALA A 89 12.40 -7.74 -21.31
CA ALA A 89 12.92 -6.42 -21.69
C ALA A 89 12.23 -5.86 -22.95
N ILE A 90 11.90 -4.57 -22.95
CA ILE A 90 11.38 -3.89 -24.13
C ILE A 90 12.56 -3.43 -24.99
N ALA A 91 12.61 -3.87 -26.25
CA ALA A 91 13.70 -3.54 -27.15
C ALA A 91 13.87 -2.02 -27.30
N GLY A 92 15.10 -1.53 -27.12
CA GLY A 92 15.43 -0.10 -27.23
C GLY A 92 15.09 0.75 -25.98
N SER A 93 14.72 0.12 -24.87
CA SER A 93 14.42 0.78 -23.60
C SER A 93 15.13 0.10 -22.42
N SER A 94 15.21 0.78 -21.26
CA SER A 94 15.59 0.18 -19.97
C SER A 94 14.38 -0.40 -19.22
N LEU A 95 13.18 -0.28 -19.78
CA LEU A 95 11.94 -0.81 -19.23
C LEU A 95 11.74 -2.29 -19.62
N PHE A 96 10.94 -2.99 -18.82
CA PHE A 96 10.43 -4.32 -19.11
C PHE A 96 8.95 -4.27 -19.47
N TYR A 97 8.44 -5.33 -20.09
CA TYR A 97 7.03 -5.64 -20.32
C TYR A 97 6.63 -6.84 -19.47
N CYS A 98 5.57 -6.67 -18.67
CA CYS A 98 5.04 -7.70 -17.77
C CYS A 98 3.61 -8.06 -18.18
N SER A 99 3.44 -9.15 -18.93
CA SER A 99 2.11 -9.61 -19.37
C SER A 99 1.17 -9.93 -18.20
N GLU A 100 1.68 -10.46 -17.08
CA GLU A 100 0.85 -10.71 -15.91
C GLU A 100 0.39 -9.43 -15.23
N LEU A 101 1.23 -8.39 -15.13
CA LEU A 101 0.82 -7.10 -14.57
C LEU A 101 -0.15 -6.37 -15.50
N GLU A 102 0.04 -6.46 -16.82
CA GLU A 102 -0.96 -5.95 -17.78
C GLU A 102 -2.34 -6.57 -17.51
N ALA A 103 -2.42 -7.90 -17.44
CA ALA A 103 -3.68 -8.60 -17.18
C ALA A 103 -4.25 -8.31 -15.78
N ASP A 104 -3.38 -8.29 -14.76
CA ASP A 104 -3.79 -8.14 -13.37
C ASP A 104 -4.29 -6.74 -13.05
N ILE A 105 -3.65 -5.69 -13.56
CA ILE A 105 -4.10 -4.31 -13.35
C ILE A 105 -5.54 -4.14 -13.87
N THR A 106 -5.81 -4.61 -15.09
CA THR A 106 -7.16 -4.60 -15.66
C THR A 106 -8.13 -5.42 -14.83
N MET A 107 -7.74 -6.62 -14.38
CA MET A 107 -8.59 -7.46 -13.54
C MET A 107 -8.93 -6.79 -12.20
N CYS A 108 -7.94 -6.19 -11.53
CA CYS A 108 -8.13 -5.46 -10.28
C CYS A 108 -9.12 -4.31 -10.44
N GLN A 109 -8.98 -3.52 -11.51
CA GLN A 109 -9.85 -2.37 -11.78
C GLN A 109 -11.27 -2.80 -12.19
N GLU A 110 -11.38 -3.70 -13.17
CA GLU A 110 -12.67 -4.02 -13.81
C GLU A 110 -13.48 -5.09 -13.06
N THR A 111 -12.80 -6.08 -12.48
CA THR A 111 -13.47 -7.19 -11.77
C THR A 111 -13.62 -6.91 -10.29
N TYR A 112 -12.58 -6.34 -9.67
CA TYR A 112 -12.52 -6.18 -8.22
C TYR A 112 -12.71 -4.72 -7.74
N GLY A 113 -12.83 -3.76 -8.66
CA GLY A 113 -13.07 -2.35 -8.33
C GLY A 113 -11.95 -1.70 -7.53
N LYS A 114 -10.69 -2.13 -7.72
CA LYS A 114 -9.53 -1.60 -6.99
C LYS A 114 -8.99 -0.36 -7.68
N THR A 115 -8.46 0.57 -6.87
CA THR A 115 -7.62 1.67 -7.37
C THR A 115 -6.17 1.21 -7.41
N ILE A 116 -5.54 1.28 -8.59
CA ILE A 116 -4.14 0.89 -8.78
C ILE A 116 -3.27 2.13 -9.05
N LEU A 117 -2.27 2.38 -8.22
CA LEU A 117 -1.34 3.51 -8.37
C LEU A 117 0.05 2.99 -8.70
N LEU A 118 0.84 3.74 -9.47
CA LEU A 118 2.28 3.48 -9.56
C LEU A 118 3.01 4.35 -8.54
N THR A 119 3.77 3.74 -7.63
CA THR A 119 4.60 4.48 -6.69
C THR A 119 5.98 4.77 -7.26
N ILE A 120 6.40 6.02 -7.11
CA ILE A 120 7.67 6.56 -7.57
C ILE A 120 8.48 6.95 -6.34
N GLY A 121 9.72 6.49 -6.27
CA GLY A 121 10.58 6.70 -5.11
C GLY A 121 10.93 5.38 -4.42
N GLY A 122 10.59 5.26 -3.14
CA GLY A 122 11.01 4.22 -2.20
C GLY A 122 12.38 4.49 -1.59
N ALA A 123 12.70 3.76 -0.51
CA ALA A 123 13.95 3.89 0.27
C ALA A 123 15.26 3.81 -0.54
N THR A 124 15.24 3.23 -1.75
CA THR A 124 16.43 3.08 -2.61
C THR A 124 16.52 4.14 -3.71
N TYR A 125 15.55 5.06 -3.81
CA TYR A 125 15.61 6.19 -4.75
C TYR A 125 16.85 7.05 -4.48
N SER A 126 17.67 7.24 -5.53
CA SER A 126 18.98 7.88 -5.38
C SER A 126 19.28 8.99 -6.38
N GLU A 127 18.33 9.39 -7.24
CA GLU A 127 18.59 10.41 -8.27
C GLU A 127 18.61 11.84 -7.69
N GLY A 128 18.06 12.06 -6.50
CA GLY A 128 18.01 13.37 -5.86
C GLY A 128 17.09 14.39 -6.57
N GLY A 129 16.15 13.92 -7.38
CA GLY A 129 15.20 14.74 -8.14
C GLY A 129 15.75 15.16 -9.51
N PHE A 130 15.48 16.41 -9.89
CA PHE A 130 15.84 16.97 -11.20
C PHE A 130 16.73 18.19 -11.10
N THR A 131 17.44 18.52 -12.18
CA THR A 131 18.33 19.69 -12.24
C THR A 131 17.60 21.02 -12.46
N SER A 132 16.36 20.97 -12.96
CA SER A 132 15.51 22.14 -13.20
C SER A 132 14.05 21.73 -13.31
N ASP A 133 13.13 22.70 -13.19
CA ASP A 133 11.70 22.48 -13.45
C ASP A 133 11.43 21.93 -14.86
N ALA A 134 12.17 22.38 -15.88
CA ALA A 134 12.03 21.87 -17.24
C ALA A 134 12.40 20.38 -17.37
N ALA A 135 13.45 19.95 -16.66
CA ALA A 135 13.83 18.54 -16.59
C ALA A 135 12.76 17.73 -15.82
N ALA A 136 12.24 18.27 -14.72
CA ALA A 136 11.17 17.67 -13.95
C ALA A 136 9.88 17.48 -14.77
N ILE A 137 9.46 18.51 -15.52
CA ILE A 137 8.31 18.46 -16.44
C ILE A 137 8.54 17.39 -17.53
N THR A 138 9.75 17.30 -18.07
CA THR A 138 10.10 16.26 -19.05
C THR A 138 9.99 14.85 -18.43
N GLY A 139 10.52 14.66 -17.23
CA GLY A 139 10.38 13.41 -16.48
C GLY A 139 8.92 13.02 -16.26
N ALA A 140 8.07 13.97 -15.86
CA ALA A 140 6.65 13.74 -15.64
C ALA A 140 5.92 13.34 -16.93
N ASN A 141 6.25 13.98 -18.07
CA ASN A 141 5.69 13.61 -19.37
C ASN A 141 6.10 12.20 -19.79
N ASN A 142 7.34 11.78 -19.49
CA ASN A 142 7.82 10.42 -19.77
C ASN A 142 7.08 9.39 -18.90
N VAL A 143 6.96 9.63 -17.60
CA VAL A 143 6.21 8.75 -16.70
C VAL A 143 4.74 8.63 -17.14
N TRP A 144 4.12 9.76 -17.51
CA TRP A 144 2.76 9.75 -18.04
C TRP A 144 2.64 8.95 -19.34
N SER A 145 3.61 9.03 -20.26
CA SER A 145 3.54 8.28 -21.52
C SER A 145 3.72 6.76 -21.32
N TRP A 146 4.53 6.34 -20.34
CA TRP A 146 4.75 4.92 -20.05
C TRP A 146 3.58 4.25 -19.34
N PHE A 147 2.85 4.97 -18.48
CA PHE A 147 1.87 4.36 -17.57
C PHE A 147 0.47 4.97 -17.62
N GLY A 148 0.32 6.20 -18.14
CA GLY A 148 -0.96 6.86 -18.35
C GLY A 148 -1.77 6.26 -19.50
N PRO A 149 -2.60 7.03 -20.22
CA PRO A 149 -3.40 6.52 -21.35
C PRO A 149 -2.56 5.75 -22.37
N TYR A 150 -3.13 4.67 -22.89
CA TYR A 150 -2.43 3.79 -23.84
C TYR A 150 -1.99 4.54 -25.11
N ASP A 151 -0.74 4.35 -25.48
CA ASP A 151 -0.12 4.79 -26.72
C ASP A 151 0.66 3.60 -27.32
N PRO A 152 0.30 3.11 -28.52
CA PRO A 152 0.96 1.97 -29.15
C PRO A 152 2.40 2.25 -29.58
N ASP A 153 2.81 3.51 -29.71
CA ASP A 153 4.14 3.91 -30.18
C ASP A 153 5.16 4.08 -29.03
N VAL A 154 4.73 3.84 -27.79
CA VAL A 154 5.54 4.00 -26.57
C VAL A 154 5.87 2.64 -25.95
N ALA A 155 7.09 2.50 -25.42
CA ALA A 155 7.48 1.36 -24.59
C ALA A 155 6.69 1.38 -23.27
N ARG A 156 5.72 0.47 -23.12
CA ARG A 156 4.80 0.44 -21.97
C ARG A 156 4.97 -0.81 -21.13
N PRO A 157 5.37 -0.69 -19.85
CA PRO A 157 5.62 -1.85 -19.02
C PRO A 157 4.41 -2.71 -18.71
N PHE A 158 3.24 -2.10 -18.70
CA PHE A 158 1.96 -2.77 -18.46
C PHE A 158 1.14 -2.90 -19.74
N GLY A 159 1.78 -2.83 -20.91
CA GLY A 159 1.11 -2.94 -22.21
C GLY A 159 -0.03 -1.94 -22.35
N THR A 160 -1.24 -2.46 -22.58
CA THR A 160 -2.48 -1.70 -22.73
C THR A 160 -3.12 -1.26 -21.42
N ALA A 161 -2.71 -1.82 -20.28
CA ALA A 161 -3.24 -1.44 -18.99
C ALA A 161 -2.86 0.01 -18.62
N VAL A 162 -3.80 0.67 -17.94
CA VAL A 162 -3.70 2.08 -17.54
C VAL A 162 -3.99 2.16 -16.05
N ILE A 163 -2.98 2.53 -15.26
CA ILE A 163 -3.13 2.78 -13.83
C ILE A 163 -4.13 3.91 -13.54
N ASP A 164 -4.52 4.08 -12.29
CA ASP A 164 -5.47 5.11 -11.85
C ASP A 164 -4.78 6.35 -11.29
N GLY A 165 -3.46 6.34 -11.19
CA GLY A 165 -2.74 7.45 -10.60
C GLY A 165 -1.31 7.17 -10.25
N PHE A 166 -0.68 8.16 -9.60
CA PHE A 166 0.71 8.11 -9.19
C PHE A 166 0.83 8.41 -7.70
N ASP A 167 1.82 7.78 -7.10
CA ASP A 167 2.15 7.95 -5.71
C ASP A 167 3.60 8.41 -5.56
N MET A 168 3.82 9.43 -4.73
CA MET A 168 5.14 10.00 -4.46
C MET A 168 5.63 9.50 -3.11
N ASP A 169 6.56 8.56 -3.10
CA ASP A 169 7.13 8.00 -1.87
C ASP A 169 8.62 8.32 -1.81
N PHE A 170 8.96 9.59 -1.58
CA PHE A 170 10.37 9.96 -1.47
C PHE A 170 10.81 9.96 -0.02
N GLU A 171 11.89 9.23 0.27
CA GLU A 171 12.41 9.07 1.63
C GLU A 171 13.71 9.86 1.87
N SER A 172 14.16 10.62 0.87
CA SER A 172 15.34 11.47 0.96
C SER A 172 15.17 12.76 0.15
N GLY A 173 15.91 13.80 0.53
CA GLY A 173 15.79 15.13 -0.07
C GLY A 173 16.08 15.13 -1.58
N ASN A 174 15.20 15.78 -2.32
CA ASN A 174 15.15 15.75 -3.77
C ASN A 174 14.66 17.08 -4.37
N SER A 175 15.23 17.46 -5.50
CA SER A 175 15.07 18.80 -6.09
C SER A 175 14.01 18.85 -7.20
N ASN A 176 13.31 19.98 -7.30
CA ASN A 176 12.34 20.29 -8.35
C ASN A 176 11.13 19.32 -8.45
N MET A 177 10.84 18.59 -7.36
CA MET A 177 9.70 17.68 -7.30
C MET A 177 8.32 18.35 -7.40
N PRO A 178 8.10 19.59 -6.90
CA PRO A 178 6.85 20.30 -7.15
C PRO A 178 6.53 20.48 -8.63
N ALA A 179 7.53 20.73 -9.49
CA ALA A 179 7.32 20.86 -10.93
C ALA A 179 6.96 19.51 -11.58
N PHE A 180 7.62 18.43 -11.15
CA PHE A 180 7.30 17.06 -11.61
C PHE A 180 5.86 16.68 -11.26
N ALA A 181 5.48 16.78 -9.98
CA ALA A 181 4.17 16.35 -9.51
C ALA A 181 3.03 17.25 -10.04
N ASN A 182 3.25 18.57 -10.16
CA ASN A 182 2.27 19.46 -10.79
C ASN A 182 2.07 19.16 -12.28
N GLN A 183 3.13 18.75 -12.99
CA GLN A 183 2.98 18.33 -14.38
C GLN A 183 2.15 17.06 -14.50
N LEU A 184 2.39 16.05 -13.65
CA LEU A 184 1.52 14.86 -13.59
C LEU A 184 0.07 15.24 -13.29
N ARG A 185 -0.16 16.09 -12.27
CA ARG A 185 -1.51 16.59 -11.95
C ARG A 185 -2.17 17.30 -13.13
N SER A 186 -1.42 18.10 -13.88
CA SER A 186 -1.91 18.80 -15.08
C SER A 186 -2.39 17.81 -16.15
N LEU A 187 -1.57 16.80 -16.45
CA LEU A 187 -1.89 15.74 -17.42
C LEU A 187 -3.11 14.91 -17.00
N MET A 188 -3.16 14.52 -15.71
CA MET A 188 -4.29 13.84 -15.08
C MET A 188 -5.57 14.67 -15.17
N ASN A 189 -5.49 15.97 -14.89
CA ASN A 189 -6.64 16.87 -14.99
C ASN A 189 -7.11 17.08 -16.44
N ALA A 190 -6.20 17.06 -17.41
CA ALA A 190 -6.53 17.18 -18.82
C ALA A 190 -7.23 15.93 -19.36
N ASN A 191 -6.86 14.75 -18.85
CA ASN A 191 -7.49 13.49 -19.22
C ASN A 191 -8.79 13.26 -18.43
N LYS A 192 -9.93 13.21 -19.13
CA LYS A 192 -11.26 13.01 -18.51
C LYS A 192 -11.81 11.59 -18.67
N SER A 193 -11.00 10.62 -19.09
CA SER A 193 -11.51 9.25 -19.33
C SER A 193 -11.78 8.48 -18.04
N LYS A 194 -11.12 8.88 -16.94
CA LYS A 194 -11.34 8.36 -15.59
C LYS A 194 -11.02 9.44 -14.55
N THR A 195 -11.37 9.18 -13.30
CA THR A 195 -10.83 9.95 -12.18
C THR A 195 -9.41 9.47 -11.91
N TRP A 196 -8.47 10.41 -11.79
CA TRP A 196 -7.06 10.12 -11.53
C TRP A 196 -6.68 10.53 -10.12
N ILE A 197 -5.84 9.73 -9.45
CA ILE A 197 -5.40 9.95 -8.08
C ILE A 197 -3.92 10.33 -8.03
N LEU A 198 -3.58 11.41 -7.31
CA LEU A 198 -2.20 11.74 -6.97
C LEU A 198 -2.06 11.66 -5.46
N SER A 199 -1.08 10.91 -5.00
CA SER A 199 -0.78 10.76 -3.58
C SER A 199 0.67 11.03 -3.24
N ALA A 200 0.94 11.12 -1.93
CA ALA A 200 2.29 11.17 -1.38
C ALA A 200 2.38 10.35 -0.09
N ALA A 201 3.58 9.88 0.24
CA ALA A 201 3.87 9.02 1.37
C ALA A 201 4.88 9.67 2.35
N PRO A 202 4.61 10.86 2.91
CA PRO A 202 5.56 11.47 3.84
C PRO A 202 5.73 10.64 5.11
N GLN A 203 6.87 10.77 5.77
CA GLN A 203 7.05 10.25 7.12
C GLN A 203 6.31 11.13 8.14
N CYS A 204 6.02 10.61 9.35
CA CYS A 204 5.29 11.39 10.34
C CYS A 204 5.96 12.68 10.84
N PRO A 205 7.30 12.86 10.86
CA PRO A 205 7.90 14.13 11.27
C PRO A 205 7.41 15.27 10.37
N TYR A 206 6.96 16.37 10.99
CA TYR A 206 6.42 17.51 10.26
C TYR A 206 7.26 18.78 10.50
N PRO A 207 7.65 19.53 9.46
CA PRO A 207 7.45 19.22 8.04
C PRO A 207 8.28 18.01 7.60
N ASP A 208 7.75 17.21 6.66
CA ASP A 208 8.49 16.11 6.07
C ASP A 208 9.70 16.64 5.26
N ALA A 209 10.83 15.94 5.32
CA ALA A 209 12.08 16.42 4.72
C ALA A 209 12.18 16.19 3.21
N ALA A 210 11.54 15.14 2.69
CA ALA A 210 11.65 14.73 1.30
C ALA A 210 10.49 15.28 0.47
N ASP A 211 9.25 15.03 0.93
CA ASP A 211 8.03 15.48 0.28
C ASP A 211 7.61 16.91 0.70
N GLY A 212 8.25 17.47 1.73
CA GLY A 212 7.95 18.80 2.29
C GLY A 212 7.74 19.89 1.24
N PRO A 213 8.63 20.07 0.24
CA PRO A 213 8.43 21.07 -0.82
C PRO A 213 7.14 20.89 -1.62
N MET A 214 6.69 19.64 -1.85
CA MET A 214 5.42 19.37 -2.52
C MET A 214 4.22 19.62 -1.59
N LEU A 215 4.37 19.21 -0.32
CA LEU A 215 3.33 19.29 0.70
C LEU A 215 3.12 20.71 1.24
N ALA A 216 4.05 21.65 1.04
CA ALA A 216 3.95 23.04 1.48
C ALA A 216 2.96 23.90 0.66
N GLY A 217 1.83 23.31 0.23
CA GLY A 217 0.80 23.95 -0.58
C GLY A 217 1.17 24.09 -2.07
N ALA A 218 2.23 23.43 -2.52
CA ALA A 218 2.72 23.54 -3.90
C ALA A 218 2.02 22.56 -4.86
N VAL A 219 1.58 21.40 -4.37
CA VAL A 219 0.98 20.32 -5.18
C VAL A 219 -0.37 19.93 -4.59
N SER A 220 -1.35 19.70 -5.47
CA SER A 220 -2.69 19.23 -5.10
C SER A 220 -2.71 17.71 -5.06
N PHE A 221 -2.71 17.12 -3.86
CA PHE A 221 -2.83 15.68 -3.62
C PHE A 221 -4.27 15.31 -3.25
N ASP A 222 -4.74 14.14 -3.69
CA ASP A 222 -6.05 13.60 -3.31
C ASP A 222 -6.00 12.92 -1.94
N VAL A 223 -4.90 12.22 -1.67
CA VAL A 223 -4.67 11.46 -0.45
C VAL A 223 -3.18 11.44 -0.11
N VAL A 224 -2.85 11.46 1.17
CA VAL A 224 -1.49 11.25 1.67
C VAL A 224 -1.49 10.13 2.69
N TRP A 225 -0.52 9.22 2.59
CA TRP A 225 -0.35 8.11 3.54
C TRP A 225 0.85 8.39 4.43
N VAL A 226 0.59 9.13 5.50
CA VAL A 226 1.62 9.52 6.46
C VAL A 226 2.14 8.27 7.17
N GLN A 227 3.43 8.00 7.06
CA GLN A 227 4.08 6.83 7.65
C GLN A 227 4.27 7.06 9.16
N PHE A 228 3.31 6.60 9.98
CA PHE A 228 3.35 6.68 11.44
C PHE A 228 4.14 5.52 12.06
N TYR A 229 5.35 5.29 11.55
CA TYR A 229 6.29 4.28 12.02
C TYR A 229 7.73 4.73 11.71
N ASN A 230 8.72 3.98 12.20
CA ASN A 230 10.15 4.32 12.08
C ASN A 230 10.58 5.70 12.62
N ASN A 231 9.69 6.38 13.36
CA ASN A 231 9.88 7.73 13.84
C ASN A 231 9.23 7.93 15.22
N TYR A 232 9.69 8.94 15.96
CA TYR A 232 9.20 9.26 17.32
C TYR A 232 7.69 9.55 17.37
N CYS A 233 7.12 10.00 16.25
CA CYS A 233 5.71 10.34 16.09
C CYS A 233 4.82 9.19 15.61
N GLY A 234 5.37 7.97 15.55
CA GLY A 234 4.62 6.80 15.11
C GLY A 234 3.56 6.32 16.10
N VAL A 235 2.79 5.31 15.67
CA VAL A 235 1.66 4.74 16.43
C VAL A 235 2.07 4.18 17.80
N GLN A 236 3.31 3.72 17.95
CA GLN A 236 3.86 3.23 19.21
C GLN A 236 3.95 4.31 20.30
N SER A 237 3.87 5.59 19.91
CA SER A 237 3.92 6.74 20.83
C SER A 237 2.53 7.27 21.19
N TYR A 238 1.45 6.61 20.74
CA TYR A 238 0.08 6.95 21.11
C TYR A 238 -0.18 6.65 22.59
N VAL A 239 -0.86 7.57 23.27
CA VAL A 239 -1.26 7.46 24.68
C VAL A 239 -2.78 7.28 24.77
N PRO A 240 -3.27 6.08 25.10
CA PRO A 240 -4.71 5.81 25.21
C PRO A 240 -5.41 6.73 26.20
N GLY A 241 -6.57 7.26 25.80
CA GLY A 241 -7.42 8.10 26.65
C GLY A 241 -6.93 9.54 26.85
N ALA A 242 -5.74 9.89 26.35
CA ALA A 242 -5.30 11.28 26.35
C ALA A 242 -6.06 12.09 25.28
N TYR A 243 -6.58 13.25 25.67
CA TYR A 243 -7.30 14.15 24.76
C TYR A 243 -6.38 14.72 23.67
N SER A 244 -5.14 15.06 24.03
CA SER A 244 -4.10 15.53 23.12
C SER A 244 -2.90 14.58 23.16
N GLN A 245 -2.25 14.39 22.03
CA GLN A 245 -1.11 13.50 21.87
C GLN A 245 0.18 14.30 21.77
N ASN A 246 1.19 13.98 22.59
CA ASN A 246 2.46 14.74 22.62
C ASN A 246 3.41 14.33 21.48
N SER A 247 3.36 13.07 21.05
CA SER A 247 4.31 12.52 20.08
C SER A 247 3.61 11.96 18.85
N PHE A 248 2.61 11.09 19.01
CA PHE A 248 1.76 10.69 17.89
C PHE A 248 1.02 11.90 17.32
N ASN A 249 1.36 12.32 16.11
CA ASN A 249 1.07 13.68 15.63
C ASN A 249 0.03 13.73 14.49
N PHE A 250 -0.96 12.83 14.48
CA PHE A 250 -2.02 12.86 13.48
C PHE A 250 -2.76 14.22 13.43
N GLU A 251 -2.96 14.87 14.58
CA GLU A 251 -3.56 16.22 14.66
C GLU A 251 -2.74 17.29 13.91
N THR A 252 -1.41 17.16 13.90
CA THR A 252 -0.53 18.05 13.11
C THR A 252 -0.80 17.89 11.62
N TRP A 253 -0.93 16.66 11.16
CA TRP A 253 -1.26 16.35 9.78
C TRP A 253 -2.69 16.78 9.42
N ASP A 254 -3.66 16.62 10.31
CA ASP A 254 -5.01 17.18 10.12
C ASP A 254 -5.00 18.71 9.98
N THR A 255 -4.19 19.38 10.80
CA THR A 255 -3.98 20.84 10.69
C THR A 255 -3.37 21.20 9.33
N TRP A 256 -2.37 20.46 8.86
CA TRP A 256 -1.80 20.62 7.52
C TRP A 256 -2.86 20.47 6.42
N ALA A 257 -3.69 19.42 6.48
CA ALA A 257 -4.74 19.18 5.49
C ALA A 257 -5.75 20.33 5.40
N LYS A 258 -6.05 20.97 6.53
CA LYS A 258 -7.02 22.07 6.61
C LYS A 258 -6.44 23.44 6.27
N THR A 259 -5.14 23.65 6.45
CA THR A 259 -4.54 25.00 6.44
C THR A 259 -3.42 25.20 5.43
N VAL A 260 -2.81 24.12 4.94
CA VAL A 260 -1.63 24.18 4.05
C VAL A 260 -1.87 23.44 2.74
N SER A 261 -2.54 22.28 2.77
CA SER A 261 -2.80 21.49 1.56
C SER A 261 -3.48 22.34 0.47
N LEU A 262 -2.98 22.21 -0.76
CA LEU A 262 -3.58 22.87 -1.91
C LEU A 262 -4.97 22.28 -2.25
N ASN A 263 -5.18 21.00 -1.95
CA ASN A 263 -6.49 20.38 -2.00
C ASN A 263 -7.16 20.46 -0.62
N PRO A 264 -8.22 21.27 -0.45
CA PRO A 264 -8.92 21.39 0.84
C PRO A 264 -9.68 20.11 1.24
N ASN A 265 -9.84 19.16 0.33
CA ASN A 265 -10.51 17.88 0.55
C ASN A 265 -9.52 16.70 0.63
N VAL A 266 -8.22 16.97 0.76
CA VAL A 266 -7.20 15.92 0.87
C VAL A 266 -7.51 14.98 2.03
N LYS A 267 -7.27 13.69 1.82
CA LYS A 267 -7.38 12.67 2.87
C LYS A 267 -6.03 12.27 3.43
N ILE A 268 -6.01 11.98 4.73
CA ILE A 268 -4.84 11.48 5.45
C ILE A 268 -5.13 10.04 5.86
N MET A 269 -4.29 9.15 5.37
CA MET A 269 -4.32 7.73 5.70
C MET A 269 -3.31 7.46 6.80
N LEU A 270 -3.71 6.69 7.82
CA LEU A 270 -2.82 6.25 8.89
C LEU A 270 -1.89 5.15 8.34
N GLY A 271 -0.67 5.51 7.96
CA GLY A 271 0.34 4.56 7.50
C GLY A 271 0.92 3.74 8.65
N ILE A 272 0.83 2.40 8.56
CA ILE A 272 1.28 1.46 9.59
C ILE A 272 2.07 0.28 9.00
N PRO A 273 2.96 -0.36 9.78
CA PRO A 273 3.49 -1.67 9.45
C PRO A 273 2.39 -2.73 9.47
N ALA A 274 2.31 -3.58 8.43
CA ALA A 274 1.40 -4.72 8.42
C ALA A 274 1.87 -5.88 9.32
N ASN A 275 3.17 -5.92 9.62
CA ASN A 275 3.82 -6.92 10.47
C ASN A 275 5.15 -6.36 11.01
N THR A 276 5.92 -7.16 11.73
CA THR A 276 7.18 -6.77 12.38
C THR A 276 8.32 -6.44 11.42
N GLY A 277 8.21 -6.73 10.12
CA GLY A 277 9.32 -6.57 9.18
C GLY A 277 9.43 -5.19 8.49
N ALA A 278 8.59 -4.21 8.84
CA ALA A 278 8.73 -2.83 8.36
C ALA A 278 9.74 -1.98 9.18
N GLY A 279 10.54 -2.62 10.03
CA GLY A 279 11.41 -1.94 11.00
C GLY A 279 10.75 -1.79 12.36
N SER A 280 10.60 -0.56 12.84
CA SER A 280 10.03 -0.23 14.15
C SER A 280 8.65 0.41 14.04
N GLY A 281 7.83 0.29 15.09
CA GLY A 281 6.48 0.90 15.14
C GLY A 281 5.34 -0.07 14.86
N TYR A 282 5.62 -1.35 14.54
CA TYR A 282 4.56 -2.37 14.48
C TYR A 282 3.84 -2.46 15.84
N THR A 283 2.51 -2.45 15.77
CA THR A 283 1.62 -2.60 16.92
C THR A 283 0.52 -3.59 16.54
N SER A 284 0.08 -4.42 17.50
CA SER A 284 -1.02 -5.37 17.28
C SER A 284 -2.33 -4.64 16.93
N ALA A 285 -3.25 -5.32 16.26
CA ALA A 285 -4.54 -4.72 15.90
C ALA A 285 -5.33 -4.19 17.11
N THR A 286 -5.25 -4.86 18.27
CA THR A 286 -5.83 -4.37 19.54
C THR A 286 -5.17 -3.08 20.02
N GLY A 287 -3.84 -2.95 19.87
CA GLY A 287 -3.14 -1.72 20.22
C GLY A 287 -3.50 -0.54 19.29
N LEU A 288 -3.94 -0.84 18.06
CA LEU A 288 -4.36 0.17 17.09
C LEU A 288 -5.81 0.62 17.22
N GLU A 289 -6.65 -0.08 18.00
CA GLU A 289 -8.07 0.29 18.18
C GLU A 289 -8.22 1.74 18.66
N GLY A 290 -7.48 2.13 19.71
CA GLY A 290 -7.48 3.49 20.23
C GLY A 290 -6.87 4.51 19.26
N VAL A 291 -5.85 4.11 18.50
CA VAL A 291 -5.19 4.97 17.50
C VAL A 291 -6.17 5.31 16.37
N ILE A 292 -6.82 4.30 15.80
CA ILE A 292 -7.81 4.45 14.73
C ILE A 292 -9.02 5.24 15.24
N ALA A 293 -9.54 4.92 16.42
CA ALA A 293 -10.65 5.65 17.02
C ALA A 293 -10.32 7.14 17.22
N TYR A 294 -9.10 7.46 17.69
CA TYR A 294 -8.63 8.84 17.80
C TYR A 294 -8.51 9.51 16.43
N SER A 295 -7.87 8.87 15.45
CA SER A 295 -7.71 9.43 14.10
C SER A 295 -9.05 9.69 13.40
N LYS A 296 -10.05 8.83 13.60
CA LYS A 296 -11.42 9.02 13.05
C LYS A 296 -12.11 10.30 13.53
N THR A 297 -11.68 10.89 14.65
CA THR A 297 -12.24 12.17 15.13
C THR A 297 -11.89 13.35 14.22
N PHE A 298 -10.89 13.21 13.35
CA PHE A 298 -10.45 14.22 12.41
C PHE A 298 -11.12 14.04 11.04
N SER A 299 -11.71 15.11 10.50
CA SER A 299 -12.41 15.08 9.20
C SER A 299 -11.50 14.78 8.00
N SER A 300 -10.19 15.00 8.15
CA SER A 300 -9.18 14.65 7.14
C SER A 300 -8.86 13.16 7.11
N PHE A 301 -9.20 12.38 8.14
CA PHE A 301 -8.94 10.94 8.15
C PHE A 301 -9.66 10.24 7.00
N GLY A 302 -8.92 9.41 6.27
CA GLY A 302 -9.41 8.66 5.11
C GLY A 302 -9.40 7.14 5.28
N GLY A 303 -8.71 6.61 6.28
CA GLY A 303 -8.50 5.17 6.46
C GLY A 303 -7.07 4.80 6.82
N VAL A 304 -6.65 3.57 6.51
CA VAL A 304 -5.35 3.00 6.88
C VAL A 304 -4.55 2.61 5.64
N MET A 305 -3.25 2.93 5.65
CA MET A 305 -2.29 2.42 4.68
C MET A 305 -1.36 1.42 5.36
N MET A 306 -1.00 0.31 4.69
CA MET A 306 -0.11 -0.71 5.24
C MET A 306 1.12 -1.00 4.37
N TRP A 307 2.27 -1.11 5.03
CA TRP A 307 3.53 -1.60 4.44
C TRP A 307 3.86 -3.02 4.95
N ASP A 308 3.94 -4.07 4.13
CA ASP A 308 3.38 -4.24 2.79
C ASP A 308 2.46 -5.48 2.75
N ILE A 309 1.94 -5.84 1.59
CA ILE A 309 0.94 -6.90 1.45
C ILE A 309 1.46 -8.31 1.78
N THR A 310 2.75 -8.59 1.58
CA THR A 310 3.31 -9.89 1.95
C THR A 310 3.45 -10.01 3.46
N GLN A 311 3.83 -8.92 4.13
CA GLN A 311 3.84 -8.82 5.58
C GLN A 311 2.43 -9.02 6.15
N LEU A 312 1.43 -8.38 5.53
CA LEU A 312 0.03 -8.48 5.91
C LEU A 312 -0.48 -9.93 5.83
N TYR A 313 -0.21 -10.62 4.71
CA TYR A 313 -0.67 -11.99 4.52
C TYR A 313 0.08 -13.00 5.41
N ALA A 314 1.29 -12.66 5.86
CA ALA A 314 1.99 -13.40 6.91
C ALA A 314 1.50 -13.09 8.33
N ASN A 315 0.53 -12.19 8.50
CA ASN A 315 -0.05 -11.77 9.77
C ASN A 315 -1.57 -12.07 9.83
N PRO A 316 -1.95 -13.35 10.02
CA PRO A 316 -3.34 -13.78 9.88
C PRO A 316 -4.28 -13.05 10.86
N GLY A 317 -5.40 -12.54 10.34
CA GLY A 317 -6.42 -11.81 11.10
C GLY A 317 -6.08 -10.35 11.40
N TYR A 318 -4.92 -9.85 10.96
CA TYR A 318 -4.58 -8.44 11.14
C TYR A 318 -5.47 -7.53 10.28
N LEU A 319 -5.66 -7.87 9.00
CA LEU A 319 -6.52 -7.09 8.09
C LEU A 319 -7.97 -7.03 8.59
N ASP A 320 -8.58 -8.19 8.87
CA ASP A 320 -9.94 -8.29 9.40
C ASP A 320 -10.14 -7.42 10.66
N ALA A 321 -9.13 -7.38 11.53
CA ALA A 321 -9.18 -6.59 12.75
C ALA A 321 -9.05 -5.08 12.48
N ILE A 322 -8.24 -4.67 11.50
CA ILE A 322 -8.16 -3.26 11.07
C ILE A 322 -9.46 -2.83 10.39
N ASP A 323 -9.99 -3.63 9.45
CA ASP A 323 -11.28 -3.39 8.79
C ASP A 323 -12.40 -3.21 9.83
N LYS A 324 -12.49 -4.14 10.79
CA LYS A 324 -13.41 -4.03 11.91
C LYS A 324 -13.25 -2.74 12.73
N ASN A 325 -12.01 -2.31 12.99
CA ASN A 325 -11.74 -1.07 13.74
C ASN A 325 -12.13 0.18 12.93
N LEU A 326 -12.06 0.13 11.60
CA LEU A 326 -12.53 1.19 10.71
C LEU A 326 -14.07 1.24 10.69
N GLY A 327 -14.74 0.11 10.85
CA GLY A 327 -16.17 0.04 11.18
C GLY A 327 -17.12 0.12 9.99
N ASP A 328 -16.60 -0.04 8.77
CA ASP A 328 -17.42 -0.44 7.63
C ASP A 328 -17.38 -1.97 7.53
N SER A 329 -18.54 -2.63 7.51
CA SER A 329 -18.57 -4.00 6.99
C SER A 329 -18.33 -3.90 5.48
N PRO A 330 -17.49 -4.75 4.86
CA PRO A 330 -17.26 -4.69 3.43
C PRO A 330 -18.61 -4.71 2.71
N GLY A 331 -18.85 -3.69 1.90
CA GLY A 331 -20.01 -3.68 1.02
C GLY A 331 -19.95 -4.94 0.18
N THR A 332 -20.84 -5.89 0.44
CA THR A 332 -20.99 -7.10 -0.37
C THR A 332 -21.28 -6.69 -1.79
N VAL A 333 -20.25 -6.61 -2.62
CA VAL A 333 -20.42 -6.78 -4.06
C VAL A 333 -20.82 -8.25 -4.22
N PRO A 334 -21.98 -8.56 -4.84
CA PRO A 334 -22.32 -9.94 -5.12
C PRO A 334 -21.30 -10.51 -6.11
N VAL A 335 -20.30 -11.25 -5.60
CA VAL A 335 -19.43 -12.06 -6.44
C VAL A 335 -20.32 -13.15 -7.03
N THR A 336 -20.70 -12.96 -8.28
CA THR A 336 -21.28 -14.06 -9.06
C THR A 336 -20.12 -14.99 -9.37
N THR A 337 -20.00 -16.10 -8.66
CA THR A 337 -19.05 -17.16 -8.99
C THR A 337 -19.38 -17.71 -10.38
N SER A 338 -18.77 -17.12 -11.40
CA SER A 338 -18.73 -17.69 -12.74
C SER A 338 -17.52 -18.61 -12.79
N THR A 339 -17.74 -19.91 -12.64
CA THR A 339 -16.74 -20.93 -12.92
C THR A 339 -16.49 -20.94 -14.43
N VAL A 340 -15.51 -20.18 -14.90
CA VAL A 340 -14.97 -20.34 -16.25
C VAL A 340 -14.01 -21.54 -16.23
N PRO A 341 -14.26 -22.63 -16.97
CA PRO A 341 -13.32 -23.72 -17.08
C PRO A 341 -12.11 -23.24 -17.87
N ILE A 342 -10.95 -23.15 -17.22
CA ILE A 342 -9.67 -22.87 -17.88
C ILE A 342 -9.21 -24.18 -18.52
N THR A 343 -9.16 -24.22 -19.85
CA THR A 343 -8.66 -25.38 -20.58
C THR A 343 -7.16 -25.19 -20.79
N TYR A 344 -6.33 -25.89 -20.01
CA TYR A 344 -4.88 -25.90 -20.24
C TYR A 344 -4.54 -26.95 -21.30
N THR A 345 -4.08 -26.49 -22.46
CA THR A 345 -3.48 -27.37 -23.48
C THR A 345 -2.01 -27.56 -23.12
N THR A 346 -1.68 -28.66 -22.44
CA THR A 346 -0.28 -29.04 -22.20
C THR A 346 0.32 -29.61 -23.48
N THR A 347 1.24 -28.88 -24.11
CA THR A 347 2.09 -29.40 -25.19
C THR A 347 3.09 -30.39 -24.58
N PRO A 348 3.16 -31.66 -25.04
CA PRO A 348 4.10 -32.63 -24.46
C PRO A 348 5.54 -32.28 -24.86
N THR A 349 6.36 -31.99 -23.87
CA THR A 349 7.82 -31.82 -24.00
C THR A 349 8.46 -33.19 -24.25
N THR A 350 9.05 -33.37 -25.44
CA THR A 350 9.79 -34.59 -25.79
C THR A 350 11.16 -34.62 -25.11
N THR A 351 11.42 -35.63 -24.29
CA THR A 351 12.72 -35.96 -23.71
C THR A 351 13.72 -36.37 -24.80
N PRO A 352 14.96 -35.83 -24.85
CA PRO A 352 15.95 -36.29 -25.81
C PRO A 352 16.54 -37.64 -25.37
N THR A 353 16.50 -38.62 -26.27
CA THR A 353 17.10 -39.96 -26.13
C THR A 353 18.59 -39.90 -26.54
N PRO A 354 19.50 -40.64 -25.89
CA PRO A 354 20.94 -40.53 -26.18
C PRO A 354 21.31 -41.21 -27.51
N THR A 355 22.18 -40.52 -28.26
CA THR A 355 22.71 -40.87 -29.58
C THR A 355 23.63 -42.09 -29.54
N THR A 356 23.38 -43.09 -30.39
CA THR A 356 24.35 -44.16 -30.70
C THR A 356 24.87 -44.04 -32.14
N THR A 357 26.19 -44.16 -32.26
CA THR A 357 27.06 -44.15 -33.45
C THR A 357 26.63 -45.13 -34.57
N PRO A 358 26.82 -44.81 -35.87
CA PRO A 358 26.27 -45.61 -36.96
C PRO A 358 27.18 -46.77 -37.40
N THR A 359 26.56 -47.84 -37.91
CA THR A 359 27.19 -48.90 -38.73
C THR A 359 26.44 -48.98 -40.07
N PRO A 360 27.11 -49.23 -41.21
CA PRO A 360 26.53 -48.92 -42.52
C PRO A 360 25.82 -50.12 -43.18
N THR A 361 24.97 -49.76 -44.15
CA THR A 361 24.56 -50.51 -45.37
C THR A 361 23.31 -51.40 -45.28
N THR A 362 22.25 -51.03 -46.01
CA THR A 362 21.85 -51.59 -47.33
C THR A 362 20.44 -51.13 -47.71
N THR A 363 20.27 -50.68 -48.95
CA THR A 363 19.00 -50.37 -49.63
C THR A 363 18.33 -51.69 -50.07
N PRO A 364 16.99 -51.88 -49.99
CA PRO A 364 16.14 -51.57 -51.16
C PRO A 364 14.67 -51.13 -50.88
N THR A 365 14.20 -50.20 -51.72
CA THR A 365 12.98 -50.22 -52.57
C THR A 365 11.54 -50.34 -52.00
N THR A 366 10.77 -49.26 -52.23
CA THR A 366 9.31 -49.08 -52.54
C THR A 366 8.18 -49.54 -51.60
N THR A 367 7.28 -48.62 -51.22
CA THR A 367 5.88 -48.45 -51.70
C THR A 367 5.14 -47.42 -50.82
N PRO A 368 4.29 -46.51 -51.35
CA PRO A 368 3.56 -45.55 -50.54
C PRO A 368 2.21 -46.13 -50.07
N THR A 369 1.95 -46.09 -48.76
CA THR A 369 0.61 -46.32 -48.18
C THR A 369 0.16 -45.09 -47.38
N THR A 370 -1.06 -44.67 -47.68
CA THR A 370 -1.83 -43.54 -47.16
C THR A 370 -2.08 -43.64 -45.64
N PRO A 371 -2.25 -42.53 -44.89
CA PRO A 371 -2.39 -42.58 -43.44
C PRO A 371 -3.82 -42.96 -43.01
N ALA A 372 -3.92 -43.86 -42.02
CA ALA A 372 -5.15 -44.08 -41.27
C ALA A 372 -5.27 -43.07 -40.13
N THR A 373 -6.39 -42.36 -40.09
CA THR A 373 -6.76 -41.42 -39.03
C THR A 373 -7.19 -42.18 -37.79
N THR A 374 -6.46 -42.03 -36.67
CA THR A 374 -6.90 -42.50 -35.35
C THR A 374 -7.30 -41.32 -34.49
N THR A 375 -8.59 -41.24 -34.15
CA THR A 375 -9.18 -40.31 -33.19
C THR A 375 -8.75 -40.69 -31.77
N PRO A 376 -8.17 -39.79 -30.95
CA PRO A 376 -7.96 -40.07 -29.54
C PRO A 376 -9.26 -39.80 -28.76
N SER A 377 -9.72 -40.84 -28.06
CA SER A 377 -10.79 -40.79 -27.06
C SER A 377 -10.21 -40.22 -25.76
N SER A 378 -10.70 -39.06 -25.29
CA SER A 378 -10.35 -38.52 -23.98
C SER A 378 -11.26 -39.09 -22.90
N THR A 379 -10.66 -39.77 -21.92
CA THR A 379 -11.31 -40.17 -20.67
C THR A 379 -11.29 -38.99 -19.69
N LEU A 380 -12.48 -38.56 -19.25
CA LEU A 380 -12.67 -37.60 -18.16
C LEU A 380 -12.38 -38.28 -16.82
N THR A 381 -11.34 -37.84 -16.12
CA THR A 381 -11.11 -38.23 -14.72
C THR A 381 -11.50 -37.05 -13.83
N THR A 382 -12.65 -37.15 -13.18
CA THR A 382 -13.11 -36.17 -12.20
C THR A 382 -12.40 -36.44 -10.87
N VAL A 383 -11.53 -35.54 -10.43
CA VAL A 383 -10.95 -35.58 -9.08
C VAL A 383 -11.74 -34.62 -8.21
N THR A 384 -12.58 -35.16 -7.32
CA THR A 384 -13.34 -34.39 -6.34
C THR A 384 -12.45 -34.15 -5.12
N TYR A 385 -12.00 -32.91 -4.90
CA TYR A 385 -11.41 -32.52 -3.63
C TYR A 385 -12.52 -32.31 -2.61
N ILE A 386 -12.56 -33.18 -1.60
CA ILE A 386 -13.43 -33.06 -0.43
C ILE A 386 -12.59 -32.40 0.66
N ASN A 387 -12.91 -31.16 1.03
CA ASN A 387 -12.36 -30.56 2.25
C ASN A 387 -12.83 -31.38 3.46
N PRO A 388 -11.95 -31.79 4.39
CA PRO A 388 -12.39 -32.40 5.63
C PRO A 388 -13.04 -31.35 6.53
N ILE A 389 -14.36 -31.43 6.67
CA ILE A 389 -15.12 -30.77 7.72
C ILE A 389 -14.84 -31.52 9.02
N THR A 390 -14.05 -30.94 9.92
CA THR A 390 -13.95 -31.41 11.31
C THR A 390 -15.03 -30.75 12.15
N THR A 391 -16.14 -31.46 12.32
CA THR A 391 -17.07 -31.28 13.44
C THR A 391 -16.54 -32.02 14.66
N THR A 392 -16.18 -31.30 15.72
CA THR A 392 -16.02 -31.88 17.06
C THR A 392 -16.85 -31.12 18.08
N THR A 393 -17.75 -31.86 18.70
CA THR A 393 -18.56 -31.53 19.88
C THR A 393 -17.67 -31.30 21.11
N PRO A 394 -17.99 -30.37 22.02
CA PRO A 394 -17.25 -30.22 23.27
C PRO A 394 -17.68 -31.29 24.28
N SER A 395 -16.74 -32.16 24.67
CA SER A 395 -16.88 -33.06 25.82
C SER A 395 -16.50 -32.31 27.08
N SER A 396 -17.44 -32.22 28.02
CA SER A 396 -17.24 -31.70 29.38
C SER A 396 -16.35 -32.65 30.18
N SER A 397 -15.25 -32.13 30.73
CA SER A 397 -14.52 -32.74 31.83
C SER A 397 -14.23 -31.67 32.88
N LEU A 398 -14.93 -31.78 34.01
CA LEU A 398 -14.72 -30.99 35.23
C LEU A 398 -13.32 -31.29 35.78
N ILE A 399 -12.46 -30.27 35.85
CA ILE A 399 -11.21 -30.31 36.62
C ILE A 399 -11.39 -29.37 37.81
N THR A 400 -11.39 -29.97 39.00
CA THR A 400 -11.35 -29.26 40.29
C THR A 400 -9.97 -28.66 40.47
N VAL A 401 -9.87 -27.32 40.46
CA VAL A 401 -8.64 -26.60 40.79
C VAL A 401 -8.67 -26.23 42.27
N THR A 402 -7.80 -26.87 43.05
CA THR A 402 -7.53 -26.52 44.44
C THR A 402 -6.73 -25.22 44.49
N THR A 403 -7.26 -24.19 45.15
CA THR A 403 -6.58 -22.91 45.37
C THR A 403 -5.68 -22.99 46.60
N THR A 404 -4.36 -22.91 46.40
CA THR A 404 -3.41 -22.58 47.46
C THR A 404 -3.09 -21.09 47.43
N SER A 405 -3.43 -20.41 48.51
CA SER A 405 -3.15 -18.99 48.74
C SER A 405 -1.67 -18.75 49.00
N THR A 406 -1.02 -17.93 48.17
CA THR A 406 0.28 -17.33 48.49
C THR A 406 0.17 -15.80 48.36
N THR A 407 0.63 -15.14 49.43
CA THR A 407 0.69 -13.70 49.71
C THR A 407 1.41 -12.89 48.62
N PRO A 408 0.99 -11.64 48.32
CA PRO A 408 1.66 -10.80 47.34
C PRO A 408 2.97 -10.18 47.87
N SER A 409 4.02 -10.24 47.04
CA SER A 409 5.30 -9.56 47.22
C SER A 409 5.27 -8.16 46.55
N PRO A 410 5.94 -7.12 47.10
CA PRO A 410 5.78 -5.74 46.64
C PRO A 410 6.53 -5.41 45.35
N SER A 411 5.98 -4.40 44.64
CA SER A 411 6.45 -3.74 43.42
C SER A 411 7.86 -3.13 43.53
N PRO A 412 8.67 -3.07 42.45
CA PRO A 412 9.95 -2.36 42.47
C PRO A 412 9.74 -0.83 42.55
N SER A 413 10.57 -0.18 43.37
CA SER A 413 10.60 1.27 43.60
C SER A 413 11.42 2.02 42.54
N PRO A 414 11.16 3.33 42.30
CA PRO A 414 11.95 4.15 41.37
C PRO A 414 13.34 4.48 41.94
N PRO A 415 14.36 4.75 41.09
CA PRO A 415 15.72 5.00 41.55
C PRO A 415 15.82 6.39 42.20
N SER A 416 16.19 6.37 43.49
CA SER A 416 16.62 7.53 44.27
C SER A 416 17.97 8.04 43.76
N GLY A 417 18.00 9.23 43.17
CA GLY A 417 19.24 9.87 42.75
C GLY A 417 19.06 11.31 42.30
N GLY A 418 19.02 12.24 43.25
CA GLY A 418 19.12 13.67 42.97
C GLY A 418 18.40 14.51 44.02
N GLY A 419 19.14 15.15 44.92
CA GLY A 419 18.60 16.04 45.95
C GLY A 419 17.89 17.27 45.38
N LEU A 420 17.37 18.12 46.28
CA LEU A 420 16.72 19.38 45.91
C LEU A 420 17.64 20.27 45.07
N VAL A 421 17.12 20.80 43.96
CA VAL A 421 17.82 21.66 43.02
C VAL A 421 17.58 23.12 43.36
N ASN A 422 18.66 23.86 43.66
CA ASN A 422 18.60 25.29 43.96
C ASN A 422 18.07 26.12 42.77
N PRO A 423 17.59 27.36 43.00
CA PRO A 423 17.18 28.25 41.92
C PRO A 423 18.28 28.41 40.86
N TRP A 424 17.88 28.49 39.61
CA TRP A 424 18.70 28.62 38.41
C TRP A 424 19.58 27.41 38.05
N ASN A 425 19.41 26.27 38.72
CA ASN A 425 20.11 25.04 38.36
C ASN A 425 19.25 24.09 37.52
N GLN A 426 19.91 23.22 36.77
CA GLN A 426 19.25 22.25 35.90
C GLN A 426 18.46 21.24 36.73
N CYS A 427 17.19 21.04 36.36
CA CYS A 427 16.26 20.13 37.01
C CYS A 427 15.64 19.12 36.04
N GLY A 428 16.07 19.10 34.78
CA GLY A 428 15.53 18.19 33.77
C GLY A 428 16.18 18.35 32.40
N GLY A 429 15.73 17.55 31.45
CA GLY A 429 16.28 17.43 30.10
C GLY A 429 16.75 16.01 29.78
N ILE A 430 16.69 15.62 28.51
CA ILE A 430 17.15 14.32 28.05
C ILE A 430 18.64 14.15 28.41
N GLY A 431 18.98 13.02 29.04
CA GLY A 431 20.33 12.72 29.51
C GLY A 431 20.71 13.34 30.87
N TRP A 432 19.82 14.13 31.49
CA TRP A 432 20.03 14.65 32.85
C TRP A 432 19.88 13.54 33.90
N ASN A 433 20.92 13.32 34.71
CA ASN A 433 20.95 12.33 35.79
C ASN A 433 21.00 12.98 37.19
N GLY A 434 20.75 14.29 37.29
CA GLY A 434 20.77 15.04 38.55
C GLY A 434 19.39 15.21 39.18
N GLY A 435 19.28 16.10 40.16
CA GLY A 435 18.01 16.37 40.85
C GLY A 435 16.91 16.84 39.89
N THR A 436 15.67 16.40 40.15
CA THR A 436 14.49 16.77 39.36
C THR A 436 13.47 17.59 40.15
N ILE A 437 13.72 17.79 41.44
CA ILE A 437 12.82 18.50 42.35
C ILE A 437 13.49 19.81 42.76
N CYS A 438 12.86 20.94 42.43
CA CYS A 438 13.35 22.26 42.78
C CYS A 438 13.11 22.61 44.26
N THR A 439 13.98 23.43 44.85
CA THR A 439 13.77 23.98 46.20
C THR A 439 12.50 24.85 46.27
N GLY A 440 11.87 24.92 47.44
CA GLY A 440 10.61 25.65 47.63
C GLY A 440 10.67 27.11 47.14
N GLY A 441 9.60 27.56 46.48
CA GLY A 441 9.53 28.88 45.84
C GLY A 441 10.08 28.92 44.41
N THR A 442 10.48 27.78 43.85
CA THR A 442 10.91 27.66 42.45
C THR A 442 10.23 26.48 41.74
N THR A 443 10.07 26.58 40.43
CA THR A 443 9.44 25.55 39.58
C THR A 443 10.39 25.12 38.48
N CYS A 444 10.44 23.83 38.15
CA CYS A 444 11.25 23.32 37.06
C CYS A 444 10.62 23.71 35.72
N VAL A 445 11.21 24.67 35.00
CA VAL A 445 10.73 25.19 33.73
C VAL A 445 11.53 24.57 32.59
N LEU A 446 10.83 23.99 31.63
CA LEU A 446 11.42 23.42 30.41
C LEU A 446 11.83 24.55 29.45
N TYR A 447 13.09 24.54 29.02
CA TYR A 447 13.61 25.48 28.02
C TYR A 447 13.92 24.80 26.68
N SER A 448 14.35 23.55 26.73
CA SER A 448 14.50 22.69 25.56
C SER A 448 14.41 21.23 25.97
N VAL A 449 14.29 20.32 25.01
CA VAL A 449 14.25 18.88 25.29
C VAL A 449 15.49 18.38 26.06
N TRP A 450 16.63 19.09 25.97
CA TRP A 450 17.88 18.75 26.66
C TRP A 450 18.06 19.49 27.98
N TYR A 451 17.20 20.46 28.31
CA TYR A 451 17.44 21.37 29.44
C TYR A 451 16.15 21.92 30.07
N SER A 452 15.99 21.69 31.37
CA SER A 452 15.00 22.34 32.24
C SER A 452 15.70 22.96 33.45
N GLN A 453 15.22 24.10 33.95
CA GLN A 453 15.87 24.86 35.01
C GLN A 453 14.88 25.29 36.10
N CYS A 454 15.29 25.27 37.37
CA CYS A 454 14.47 25.76 38.48
C CYS A 454 14.39 27.28 38.46
N ASN A 455 13.22 27.84 38.14
CA ASN A 455 13.01 29.29 38.13
C ASN A 455 12.18 29.74 39.33
N PRO A 456 12.51 30.88 39.97
CA PRO A 456 11.63 31.52 40.95
C PRO A 456 10.22 31.70 40.40
N SER A 457 9.24 31.30 41.21
CA SER A 457 7.81 31.43 40.88
C SER A 457 7.30 32.85 41.06
#